data_AF-A0A7Y9NI34-F1
#
_entry.id   AF-A0A7Y9NI34-F1
#
_cell.length_a   1.000
_cell.length_b   1.000
_cell.length_c   1.000
_cell.angle_alpha   90.00
_cell.angle_beta   90.00
_cell.angle_gamma   90.00
#
_symmetry.space_group_name_H-M   'P 1'
#
loop_
_entity.id
_entity.type
_entity.pdbx_description
1 polymer ?
#
loop_
_entity_poly.entity_id
_entity_poly.type
_entity_poly.pdbx_seq_one_letter_code
_entity_poly.pdbx_strand_id
1 'polypeptide(L)'
;MYQTSLALNRQSLYLQQAPLLNDVTHSKVLFMEEFMMEVLNVVAIIVAGLMVGSELAIAAFVHPTLDKLPDDVHLPAASALARVQGRFMPFWYILVFLLTLAELVIQWHQSGRLPIWITTSAVLWMLAILYTVTALVPINNRIASWEKSTPPADWKTYRSRWDLLHRWRVVLLTIAFAFLIVGFVCK
;
A
#
# COMPACT_ATOMS: atom_id res chain seq x y z
N MET A 1 5.33 -57.64 -36.47
CA MET A 1 4.62 -57.94 -35.21
C MET A 1 5.24 -57.24 -33.99
N TYR A 2 6.57 -57.14 -33.86
CA TYR A 2 7.24 -56.50 -32.70
C TYR A 2 7.02 -54.98 -32.54
N GLN A 3 6.98 -54.21 -33.63
CA GLN A 3 6.82 -52.75 -33.52
C GLN A 3 5.42 -52.34 -33.06
N THR A 4 4.40 -53.13 -33.41
CA THR A 4 3.00 -52.85 -33.06
C THR A 4 2.75 -53.06 -31.57
N SER A 5 3.38 -54.06 -30.93
CA SER A 5 3.27 -54.28 -29.47
C SER A 5 3.98 -53.19 -28.65
N LEU A 6 5.13 -52.70 -29.13
CA LEU A 6 5.86 -51.59 -28.50
C LEU A 6 5.09 -50.26 -28.55
N ALA A 7 4.35 -50.00 -29.63
CA ALA A 7 3.50 -48.83 -29.76
C ALA A 7 2.29 -48.89 -28.81
N LEU A 8 1.61 -50.04 -28.75
CA LEU A 8 0.49 -50.26 -27.83
C LEU A 8 0.92 -50.18 -26.36
N ASN A 9 2.09 -50.70 -26.01
CA ASN A 9 2.62 -50.65 -24.65
C ASN A 9 2.97 -49.21 -24.22
N ARG A 10 3.54 -48.41 -25.13
CA ARG A 10 3.76 -46.97 -24.89
C ARG A 10 2.44 -46.23 -24.68
N GLN A 11 1.44 -46.46 -25.52
CA GLN A 11 0.14 -45.79 -25.41
C GLN A 11 -0.60 -46.17 -24.11
N SER A 12 -0.50 -47.43 -23.67
CA SER A 12 -0.97 -47.89 -22.37
C SER A 12 -0.29 -47.16 -21.20
N LEU A 13 1.04 -47.04 -21.24
CA LEU A 13 1.82 -46.30 -20.24
C LEU A 13 1.44 -44.82 -20.19
N TYR A 14 1.25 -44.17 -21.34
CA TYR A 14 0.80 -42.78 -21.39
C TYR A 14 -0.60 -42.60 -20.78
N LEU A 15 -1.55 -43.50 -21.06
CA LEU A 15 -2.90 -43.44 -20.51
C LEU A 15 -2.93 -43.68 -19.00
N GLN A 16 -2.03 -44.50 -18.47
CA GLN A 16 -1.86 -44.66 -17.01
C GLN A 16 -1.17 -43.47 -16.35
N GLN A 17 -0.25 -42.79 -17.04
CA GLN A 17 0.50 -41.66 -16.50
C GLN A 17 -0.21 -40.31 -16.68
N ALA A 18 -1.07 -40.14 -17.69
CA ALA A 18 -1.75 -38.88 -17.95
C ALA A 18 -2.57 -38.34 -16.75
N PRO A 19 -3.32 -39.16 -15.99
CA PRO A 19 -3.98 -38.72 -14.77
C PRO A 19 -3.00 -38.27 -13.68
N LEU A 20 -1.90 -39.01 -13.50
CA LEU A 20 -0.85 -38.68 -12.52
C LEU A 20 -0.11 -37.39 -12.89
N LEU A 21 0.17 -37.19 -14.18
CA LEU A 21 0.80 -35.97 -14.70
C LEU A 21 -0.13 -34.76 -14.55
N ASN A 22 -1.43 -34.93 -14.81
CA ASN A 22 -2.43 -33.88 -14.58
C ASN A 22 -2.55 -33.53 -13.09
N ASP A 23 -2.55 -34.51 -12.20
CA ASP A 23 -2.63 -34.31 -10.75
C ASP A 23 -1.38 -33.59 -10.21
N VAL A 24 -0.19 -34.01 -10.62
CA VAL A 24 1.07 -33.33 -10.27
C VAL A 24 1.12 -31.90 -10.82
N THR A 25 0.62 -31.67 -12.04
CA THR A 25 0.60 -30.34 -12.64
C THR A 25 -0.40 -29.43 -11.94
N HIS A 26 -1.60 -29.93 -11.65
CA HIS A 26 -2.63 -29.20 -10.93
C HIS A 26 -2.19 -28.84 -9.50
N SER A 27 -1.57 -29.80 -8.79
CA SER A 27 -0.98 -29.59 -7.47
C SER A 27 0.11 -28.51 -7.48
N LYS A 28 1.00 -28.52 -8.48
CA LYS A 28 2.03 -27.48 -8.65
C LYS A 28 1.44 -26.09 -8.90
N VAL A 29 0.41 -26.00 -9.75
CA VAL A 29 -0.25 -24.71 -10.04
C VAL A 29 -0.89 -24.15 -8.78
N LEU A 30 -1.62 -24.97 -8.02
CA LEU A 30 -2.27 -24.54 -6.78
C LEU A 30 -1.24 -24.06 -5.74
N PHE A 31 -0.13 -24.79 -5.58
CA PHE A 31 0.97 -24.39 -4.71
C PHE A 31 1.61 -23.06 -5.14
N MET A 32 1.83 -22.86 -6.44
CA MET A 32 2.39 -21.61 -6.97
C MET A 32 1.44 -20.42 -6.78
N GLU A 33 0.12 -20.63 -6.90
CA GLU A 33 -0.89 -19.60 -6.62
C GLU A 33 -0.91 -19.23 -5.14
N GLU A 34 -0.93 -20.21 -4.23
CA GLU A 34 -0.88 -19.97 -2.79
C GLU A 34 0.39 -19.22 -2.38
N PHE A 35 1.56 -19.66 -2.87
CA PHE A 35 2.83 -19.01 -2.60
C PHE A 35 2.87 -17.58 -3.13
N MET A 36 2.38 -17.33 -4.35
CA MET A 36 2.34 -15.99 -4.94
C MET A 36 1.44 -15.05 -4.13
N MET A 37 0.32 -15.57 -3.61
CA MET A 37 -0.56 -14.81 -2.73
C MET A 37 0.12 -14.48 -1.40
N GLU A 38 0.84 -15.42 -0.78
CA GLU A 38 1.60 -15.13 0.44
C GLU A 38 2.65 -14.06 0.21
N VAL A 39 3.38 -14.13 -0.91
CA VAL A 39 4.35 -13.10 -1.28
C VAL A 39 3.68 -11.74 -1.46
N LEU A 40 2.53 -11.68 -2.15
CA LEU A 40 1.78 -10.44 -2.32
C LEU A 40 1.33 -9.84 -0.99
N ASN A 41 0.78 -10.66 -0.10
CA ASN A 41 0.36 -10.26 1.25
C ASN A 41 1.53 -9.67 2.06
N VAL A 42 2.68 -10.35 2.06
CA VAL A 42 3.89 -9.90 2.77
C VAL A 42 4.39 -8.58 2.18
N VAL A 43 4.46 -8.46 0.86
CA VAL A 43 4.87 -7.23 0.17
C VAL A 43 3.91 -6.10 0.50
N ALA A 44 2.59 -6.33 0.45
CA ALA A 44 1.58 -5.35 0.80
C ALA A 44 1.72 -4.87 2.25
N ILE A 45 1.92 -5.78 3.21
CA ILE A 45 2.15 -5.43 4.62
C ILE A 45 3.40 -4.58 4.78
N ILE A 46 4.53 -4.98 4.18
CA ILE A 46 5.80 -4.25 4.32
C ILE A 46 5.67 -2.85 3.72
N VAL A 47 5.16 -2.75 2.49
CA VAL A 47 5.06 -1.47 1.77
C VAL A 47 4.08 -0.53 2.47
N ALA A 48 2.91 -1.02 2.90
CA ALA A 48 1.93 -0.22 3.63
C ALA A 48 2.39 0.14 5.05
N GLY A 49 3.00 -0.80 5.76
CA GLY A 49 3.49 -0.60 7.13
C GLY A 49 4.63 0.43 7.19
N LEU A 50 5.59 0.36 6.27
CA LEU A 50 6.66 1.37 6.17
C LEU A 50 6.10 2.76 5.82
N MET A 51 5.09 2.81 4.95
CA MET A 51 4.42 4.04 4.58
C MET A 51 3.70 4.69 5.76
N VAL A 52 2.83 3.92 6.43
CA VAL A 52 2.05 4.39 7.60
C VAL A 52 2.98 4.74 8.74
N GLY A 53 4.02 3.94 8.97
CA GLY A 53 5.04 4.19 9.99
C GLY A 53 5.82 5.49 9.73
N SER A 54 6.16 5.78 8.48
CA SER A 54 6.80 7.05 8.09
C SER A 54 5.91 8.26 8.39
N GLU A 55 4.63 8.19 8.01
CA GLU A 55 3.65 9.26 8.29
C GLU A 55 3.40 9.44 9.79
N LEU A 56 3.33 8.34 10.55
CA LEU A 56 3.22 8.37 11.99
C LEU A 56 4.46 9.01 12.64
N ALA A 57 5.66 8.66 12.18
CA ALA A 57 6.89 9.23 12.71
C ALA A 57 6.97 10.74 12.45
N ILE A 58 6.49 11.19 11.30
CA ILE A 58 6.39 12.61 10.95
C ILE A 58 5.45 13.32 11.95
N ALA A 59 4.25 12.78 12.17
CA ALA A 59 3.27 13.37 13.09
C ALA A 59 3.72 13.34 14.56
N ALA A 60 4.37 12.26 15.00
CA ALA A 60 4.69 12.01 16.42
C ALA A 60 6.04 12.60 16.85
N PHE A 61 7.03 12.63 15.96
CA PHE A 61 8.41 13.00 16.31
C PHE A 61 8.91 14.22 15.53
N VAL A 62 8.72 14.25 14.21
CA VAL A 62 9.32 15.30 13.37
C VAL A 62 8.66 16.65 13.61
N HIS A 63 7.33 16.75 13.51
CA HIS A 63 6.66 18.05 13.67
C HIS A 63 6.80 18.62 15.09
N PRO A 64 6.58 17.85 16.17
CA PRO A 64 6.78 18.37 17.52
C PRO A 64 8.21 18.81 17.82
N THR A 65 9.20 18.27 17.09
CA THR A 65 10.60 18.70 17.19
C THR A 65 10.83 19.99 16.41
N LEU A 66 10.31 20.10 15.18
CA LEU A 66 10.40 21.32 14.37
C LEU A 66 9.72 22.51 15.05
N ASP A 67 8.58 22.30 15.72
CA ASP A 67 7.83 23.35 16.41
C ASP A 67 8.60 24.01 17.56
N LYS A 68 9.64 23.37 18.09
CA LYS A 68 10.50 23.90 19.16
C LYS A 68 11.67 24.73 18.62
N LEU A 69 11.91 24.73 17.31
CA LEU A 69 13.02 25.45 16.71
C LEU A 69 12.70 26.94 16.53
N PRO A 70 13.71 27.82 16.62
CA PRO A 70 13.62 29.20 16.18
C PRO A 70 13.11 29.32 14.74
N ASP A 71 12.37 30.39 14.44
CA ASP A 71 11.66 30.58 13.16
C ASP A 71 12.60 30.59 11.94
N ASP A 72 13.82 31.09 12.12
CA ASP A 72 14.89 31.14 11.10
C ASP A 72 15.41 29.76 10.70
N VAL A 73 15.25 28.76 11.56
CA VAL A 73 15.64 27.36 11.30
C VAL A 73 14.42 26.50 10.96
N HIS A 74 13.28 26.75 11.61
CA HIS A 74 12.04 26.00 11.39
C HIS A 74 11.60 26.10 9.93
N LEU A 75 11.44 27.31 9.40
CA LEU A 75 10.81 27.52 8.10
C LEU A 75 11.56 26.85 6.93
N PRO A 76 12.90 26.98 6.80
CA PRO A 76 13.65 26.26 5.78
C PRO A 76 13.51 24.74 5.90
N ALA A 77 13.56 24.20 7.13
CA ALA A 77 13.41 22.78 7.38
C ALA A 77 12.02 22.26 7.00
N ALA A 78 10.95 22.99 7.38
CA ALA A 78 9.58 22.65 7.02
C ALA A 78 9.35 22.69 5.50
N SER A 79 9.90 23.70 4.80
CA SER A 79 9.80 23.80 3.34
C SER A 79 10.57 22.70 2.61
N ALA A 80 11.77 22.34 3.09
CA ALA A 80 12.53 21.20 2.55
C ALA A 80 11.76 19.88 2.74
N LEU A 81 11.23 19.65 3.93
CA LEU A 81 10.42 18.47 4.22
C LEU A 81 9.16 18.40 3.35
N ALA A 82 8.45 19.52 3.18
CA ALA A 82 7.27 19.62 2.32
C ALA A 82 7.56 19.25 0.86
N ARG A 83 8.72 19.65 0.32
CA ARG A 83 9.14 19.33 -1.06
C ARG A 83 9.45 17.84 -1.24
N VAL A 84 10.22 17.26 -0.31
CA VAL A 84 10.57 15.84 -0.36
C VAL A 84 9.30 14.99 -0.25
N GLN A 85 8.44 15.28 0.72
CA GLN A 85 7.18 14.55 0.88
C GLN A 85 6.29 14.70 -0.35
N GLY A 86 6.12 15.92 -0.89
CA GLY A 86 5.31 16.17 -2.08
C GLY A 86 5.79 15.43 -3.34
N ARG A 87 7.09 15.11 -3.42
CA ARG A 87 7.67 14.38 -4.56
C ARG A 87 7.46 12.87 -4.46
N PHE A 88 7.69 12.28 -3.29
CA PHE A 88 7.73 10.82 -3.13
C PHE A 88 6.40 10.22 -2.70
N MET A 89 5.65 10.90 -1.84
CA MET A 89 4.46 10.32 -1.23
C MET A 89 3.38 9.91 -2.23
N PRO A 90 3.00 10.71 -3.25
CA PRO A 90 1.92 10.33 -4.16
C PRO A 90 2.09 8.93 -4.77
N PHE A 91 3.31 8.58 -5.18
CA PHE A 91 3.62 7.26 -5.74
C PHE A 91 3.47 6.15 -4.71
N TRP A 92 3.88 6.40 -3.46
CA TRP A 92 3.79 5.42 -2.39
C TRP A 92 2.34 5.15 -1.98
N TYR A 93 1.51 6.20 -1.83
CA TYR A 93 0.08 6.04 -1.57
C TYR A 93 -0.62 5.24 -2.68
N ILE A 94 -0.32 5.56 -3.94
CA ILE A 94 -0.89 4.84 -5.10
C ILE A 94 -0.43 3.39 -5.09
N LEU A 95 0.85 3.11 -4.81
CA LEU A 95 1.36 1.75 -4.74
C LEU A 95 0.63 0.91 -3.69
N VAL A 96 0.45 1.43 -2.47
CA VAL A 96 -0.29 0.73 -1.40
C VAL A 96 -1.74 0.49 -1.80
N PHE A 97 -2.39 1.49 -2.41
CA PHE A 97 -3.75 1.37 -2.90
C PHE A 97 -3.88 0.29 -3.99
N LEU A 98 -2.95 0.25 -4.96
CA LEU A 98 -2.95 -0.75 -6.02
C LEU A 98 -2.68 -2.16 -5.50
N LEU A 99 -1.78 -2.33 -4.54
CA LEU A 99 -1.55 -3.62 -3.87
C LEU A 99 -2.82 -4.10 -3.15
N THR A 100 -3.50 -3.19 -2.44
CA THR A 100 -4.77 -3.50 -1.77
C THR A 100 -5.89 -3.85 -2.77
N LEU A 101 -5.92 -3.17 -3.92
CA LEU A 101 -6.89 -3.43 -4.98
C LEU A 101 -6.62 -4.78 -5.68
N ALA A 102 -5.35 -5.13 -5.90
CA ALA A 102 -4.96 -6.43 -6.43
C ALA A 102 -5.46 -7.56 -5.51
N GLU A 103 -5.22 -7.43 -4.20
CA GLU A 103 -5.72 -8.36 -3.19
C GLU A 103 -7.25 -8.48 -3.21
N LEU A 104 -7.96 -7.35 -3.29
CA LEU A 104 -9.42 -7.32 -3.40
C LEU A 104 -9.92 -8.13 -4.59
N VAL A 105 -9.35 -7.88 -5.77
CA VAL A 105 -9.77 -8.52 -7.02
C VAL A 105 -9.47 -10.03 -6.98
N ILE A 106 -8.29 -10.43 -6.52
CA ILE A 106 -7.90 -11.84 -6.49
C ILE A 106 -8.78 -12.62 -5.50
N GLN A 107 -8.97 -12.12 -4.27
CA GLN A 107 -9.78 -12.80 -3.27
C GLN A 107 -11.26 -12.88 -3.67
N TRP A 108 -11.78 -11.85 -4.35
CA TRP A 108 -13.14 -11.88 -4.89
C TRP A 108 -13.29 -12.96 -5.98
N HIS A 109 -12.32 -13.07 -6.89
CA HIS A 109 -12.34 -14.11 -7.93
C HIS A 109 -12.23 -15.53 -7.36
N GLN A 110 -11.42 -15.75 -6.32
CA GLN A 110 -11.23 -17.07 -5.71
C GLN A 110 -12.43 -17.53 -4.89
N SER A 111 -13.02 -16.63 -4.09
CA SER A 111 -14.09 -16.99 -3.14
C SER A 111 -15.51 -16.80 -3.69
N GLY A 112 -15.66 -16.03 -4.78
CA GLY A 112 -16.96 -15.58 -5.28
C GLY A 112 -17.70 -14.63 -4.33
N ARG A 113 -17.10 -14.25 -3.21
CA ARG A 113 -17.65 -13.35 -2.19
C ARG A 113 -16.80 -12.09 -2.10
N LEU A 114 -17.41 -10.99 -1.71
CA LEU A 114 -16.70 -9.74 -1.51
C LEU A 114 -15.90 -9.81 -0.18
N PRO A 115 -14.57 -9.70 -0.19
CA PRO A 115 -13.78 -9.69 1.04
C PRO A 115 -13.96 -8.34 1.74
N ILE A 116 -14.89 -8.29 2.70
CA ILE A 116 -15.37 -7.04 3.33
C ILE A 116 -14.21 -6.25 3.93
N TRP A 117 -13.30 -6.90 4.67
CA TRP A 117 -12.17 -6.23 5.33
C TRP A 117 -11.21 -5.57 4.33
N ILE A 118 -10.85 -6.27 3.25
CA ILE A 118 -9.99 -5.73 2.18
C ILE A 118 -10.70 -4.62 1.42
N THR A 119 -12.01 -4.77 1.17
CA THR A 119 -12.83 -3.73 0.54
C THR A 119 -12.85 -2.46 1.39
N THR A 120 -13.09 -2.58 2.69
CA THR A 120 -13.05 -1.44 3.62
C THR A 120 -11.68 -0.79 3.62
N SER A 121 -10.59 -1.58 3.66
CA SER A 121 -9.22 -1.05 3.53
C SER A 121 -9.03 -0.25 2.24
N ALA A 122 -9.41 -0.80 1.08
CA ALA A 122 -9.30 -0.14 -0.22
C ALA A 122 -10.04 1.21 -0.25
N VAL A 123 -11.26 1.25 0.29
CA VAL A 123 -12.05 2.48 0.40
C VAL A 123 -11.37 3.50 1.29
N LEU A 124 -10.83 3.10 2.44
CA LEU A 124 -10.14 4.01 3.35
C LEU A 124 -8.84 4.57 2.73
N TRP A 125 -8.08 3.77 1.99
CA TRP A 125 -6.93 4.23 1.22
C TRP A 125 -7.32 5.27 0.17
N MET A 126 -8.39 4.99 -0.59
CA MET A 126 -8.93 5.94 -1.57
C MET A 126 -9.35 7.26 -0.92
N LEU A 127 -10.09 7.19 0.19
CA LEU A 127 -10.49 8.38 0.95
C LEU A 127 -9.29 9.14 1.49
N ALA A 128 -8.24 8.47 1.97
CA ALA A 128 -7.02 9.11 2.43
C ALA A 128 -6.26 9.82 1.29
N ILE A 129 -6.24 9.25 0.09
CA ILE A 129 -5.68 9.88 -1.11
C ILE A 129 -6.48 11.13 -1.47
N LEU A 130 -7.80 11.02 -1.56
CA LEU A 130 -8.68 12.16 -1.88
C LEU A 130 -8.53 13.28 -0.84
N TYR A 131 -8.55 12.93 0.44
CA TYR A 131 -8.35 13.86 1.54
C TYR A 131 -6.97 14.54 1.46
N THR A 132 -5.93 13.78 1.13
CA THR A 132 -4.57 14.32 0.94
C THR A 132 -4.53 15.34 -0.19
N VAL A 133 -5.04 14.99 -1.36
CA VAL A 133 -4.98 15.85 -2.56
C VAL A 133 -5.83 17.12 -2.39
N THR A 134 -6.97 17.02 -1.71
CA THR A 134 -7.90 18.15 -1.56
C THR A 134 -7.59 19.07 -0.38
N ALA A 135 -7.10 18.54 0.74
CA ALA A 135 -6.89 19.32 1.96
C ALA A 135 -5.41 19.57 2.25
N LEU A 136 -4.55 18.56 2.16
CA LEU A 136 -3.16 18.65 2.60
C LEU A 136 -2.22 19.20 1.53
N VAL A 137 -2.34 18.72 0.29
CA VAL A 137 -1.48 19.13 -0.83
C VAL A 137 -1.52 20.63 -1.10
N PRO A 138 -2.69 21.31 -1.13
CA PRO A 138 -2.73 22.75 -1.39
C PRO A 138 -1.98 23.57 -0.33
N ILE A 139 -2.10 23.17 0.95
CA ILE A 139 -1.38 23.83 2.05
C ILE A 139 0.11 23.50 1.98
N ASN A 140 0.47 22.24 1.71
CA ASN A 140 1.86 21.81 1.58
C ASN A 140 2.59 22.54 0.44
N ASN A 141 1.93 22.73 -0.71
CA ASN A 141 2.49 23.48 -1.84
C ASN A 141 2.73 24.95 -1.50
N ARG A 142 1.88 25.54 -0.64
CA ARG A 142 2.09 26.91 -0.14
C ARG A 142 3.24 26.98 0.86
N ILE A 143 3.38 26.00 1.75
CA ILE A 143 4.51 25.92 2.70
C ILE A 143 5.84 25.73 1.93
N ALA A 144 5.83 24.88 0.91
CA ALA A 144 7.00 24.59 0.08
C ALA A 144 7.54 25.79 -0.72
N SER A 145 6.74 26.85 -0.91
CA SER A 145 7.16 28.03 -1.68
C SER A 145 7.87 29.11 -0.86
N TRP A 146 7.90 29.01 0.47
CA TRP A 146 8.39 30.06 1.38
C TRP A 146 9.91 30.11 1.60
N GLU A 147 10.71 29.43 0.78
CA GLU A 147 12.17 29.38 0.96
C GLU A 147 12.89 30.65 0.45
N LYS A 148 12.20 31.54 -0.28
CA LYS A 148 12.82 32.71 -0.96
C LYS A 148 12.13 34.05 -0.70
N SER A 149 11.02 34.06 0.02
CA SER A 149 10.30 35.27 0.42
C SER A 149 10.15 35.28 1.92
N THR A 150 10.17 36.47 2.52
CA THR A 150 9.77 36.66 3.92
C THR A 150 8.42 35.95 4.11
N PRO A 151 8.31 34.95 5.01
CA PRO A 151 7.08 34.19 5.18
C PRO A 151 5.93 35.16 5.53
N PRO A 152 4.70 34.85 5.11
CA PRO A 152 3.52 35.58 5.57
C PRO A 152 3.48 35.62 7.11
N ALA A 153 2.99 36.72 7.70
CA ALA A 153 2.91 36.86 9.16
C ALA A 153 2.09 35.73 9.83
N ASP A 154 1.22 35.06 9.08
CA ASP A 154 0.34 33.97 9.52
C ASP A 154 0.84 32.56 9.15
N TRP A 155 2.10 32.39 8.76
CA TRP A 155 2.66 31.10 8.31
C TRP A 155 2.48 29.97 9.34
N LYS A 156 2.56 30.26 10.65
CA LYS A 156 2.35 29.29 11.75
C LYS A 156 0.92 28.75 11.79
N THR A 157 -0.06 29.56 11.39
CA THR A 157 -1.47 29.13 11.32
C THR A 157 -1.68 28.10 10.23
N TYR A 158 -1.08 28.31 9.05
CA TYR A 158 -1.09 27.31 7.96
C TYR A 158 -0.38 26.02 8.37
N ARG A 159 0.75 26.13 9.05
CA ARG A 159 1.51 24.98 9.56
C ARG A 159 0.70 24.16 10.57
N SER A 160 0.12 24.82 11.57
CA SER A 160 -0.70 24.18 12.60
C SER A 160 -1.94 23.51 12.01
N ARG A 161 -2.57 24.14 11.02
CA ARG A 161 -3.70 23.56 10.29
C ARG A 161 -3.28 22.31 9.53
N TRP A 162 -2.16 22.34 8.83
CA TRP A 162 -1.66 21.16 8.12
C TRP A 162 -1.31 20.02 9.09
N ASP A 163 -0.72 20.31 10.26
CA ASP A 163 -0.45 19.28 11.28
C ASP A 163 -1.71 18.61 11.78
N LEU A 164 -2.76 19.38 12.05
CA LEU A 164 -4.02 18.82 12.48
C LEU A 164 -4.61 17.91 11.41
N LEU A 165 -4.64 18.37 10.15
CA LEU A 165 -5.15 17.58 9.03
C LEU A 165 -4.31 16.31 8.82
N HIS A 166 -3.00 16.41 8.97
CA HIS A 166 -2.06 15.29 8.85
C HIS A 166 -2.24 14.26 9.97
N ARG A 167 -2.46 14.67 11.22
CA ARG A 167 -2.80 13.73 12.32
C ARG A 167 -4.06 12.93 12.01
N TRP A 168 -5.11 13.57 11.50
CA TRP A 168 -6.33 12.87 11.07
C TRP A 168 -6.07 11.89 9.93
N ARG A 169 -5.21 12.28 8.97
CA ARG A 169 -4.76 11.36 7.91
C ARG A 169 -4.06 10.14 8.50
N VAL A 170 -3.12 10.32 9.42
CA VAL A 170 -2.39 9.21 10.06
C VAL A 170 -3.34 8.24 10.75
N VAL A 171 -4.35 8.74 11.46
CA VAL A 171 -5.39 7.89 12.07
C VAL A 171 -6.13 7.08 11.00
N LEU A 172 -6.58 7.74 9.93
CA LEU A 172 -7.27 7.09 8.80
C LEU A 172 -6.40 6.00 8.15
N LEU A 173 -5.13 6.28 7.91
CA LEU A 173 -4.16 5.34 7.33
C LEU A 173 -3.89 4.15 8.24
N THR A 174 -3.78 4.39 9.55
CA THR A 174 -3.59 3.34 10.54
C THR A 174 -4.78 2.39 10.56
N ILE A 175 -5.99 2.93 10.50
CA ILE A 175 -7.22 2.12 10.40
C ILE A 175 -7.23 1.34 9.09
N ALA A 176 -6.97 1.98 7.94
CA ALA A 176 -6.90 1.31 6.64
C ALA A 176 -5.91 0.12 6.66
N PHE A 177 -4.72 0.34 7.23
CA PHE A 177 -3.70 -0.69 7.38
C PHE A 177 -4.14 -1.83 8.31
N ALA A 178 -4.82 -1.53 9.42
CA ALA A 178 -5.37 -2.56 10.30
C ALA A 178 -6.41 -3.43 9.58
N PHE A 179 -7.32 -2.82 8.79
CA PHE A 179 -8.28 -3.54 7.96
C PHE A 179 -7.60 -4.42 6.90
N LEU A 180 -6.49 -3.95 6.32
CA LEU A 180 -5.67 -4.74 5.39
C LEU A 180 -5.15 -6.01 6.06
N ILE A 181 -4.52 -5.89 7.23
CA ILE A 181 -3.97 -7.02 7.99
C ILE A 181 -5.09 -7.98 8.40
N VAL A 182 -6.20 -7.46 8.94
CA VAL A 182 -7.34 -8.28 9.33
C VAL A 182 -7.89 -9.05 8.14
N GLY A 183 -7.99 -8.42 6.96
CA GLY A 183 -8.44 -9.12 5.75
C GLY A 183 -7.48 -10.22 5.29
N PHE A 184 -6.19 -10.11 5.56
CA PHE A 184 -5.22 -11.19 5.26
C PHE A 184 -5.30 -12.35 6.25
N VAL A 185 -5.64 -12.08 7.50
CA VAL A 185 -5.76 -13.08 8.56
C VAL A 185 -7.13 -13.76 8.55
N CYS A 186 -8.20 -13.02 8.23
CA CYS A 186 -9.59 -13.47 8.27
C CYS A 186 -10.17 -13.69 6.87
N LYS A 187 -9.49 -14.51 6.05
CA LYS A 187 -9.91 -14.89 4.70
C LYS A 187 -11.23 -15.67 4.69
#